data_AF-A0A355ANK5-F1
#
_entry.id   AF-A0A355ANK5-F1
#
_cell.length_a   1.000
_cell.length_b   1.000
_cell.length_c   1.000
_cell.angle_alpha   90.00
_cell.angle_beta   90.00
_cell.angle_gamma   90.00
#
_symmetry.space_group_name_H-M   'P 1'
#
loop_
_entity.id
_entity.type
_entity.pdbx_description
1 polymer ?
#
loop_
_entity_poly.entity_id
_entity_poly.type
_entity_poly.pdbx_seq_one_letter_code
_entity_poly.pdbx_strand_id
1 'polypeptide(L)'
;AVQSAVEATLSTAGQIHILVNNAGINGPQVPVEDYPLEDWERVIAVDLTAVFLCTRAIVPHMKQAGYGRIVSIASQAGKEGIANVSAYNA
;
A
#
# COMPACT_ATOMS: atom_id res chain seq x y z
N ALA A 1 -9.95 -10.32 -3.13
CA ALA A 1 -10.12 -8.88 -2.83
C ALA A 1 -9.49 -8.02 -3.93
N VAL A 2 -8.15 -7.91 -4.01
CA VAL A 2 -7.48 -7.06 -5.02
C VAL A 2 -7.90 -7.42 -6.45
N GLN A 3 -7.80 -8.70 -6.83
CA GLN A 3 -8.16 -9.16 -8.18
C GLN A 3 -9.63 -8.81 -8.53
N SER A 4 -10.55 -9.05 -7.61
CA SER A 4 -11.96 -8.72 -7.77
C SER A 4 -12.18 -7.21 -7.96
N ALA A 5 -11.42 -6.35 -7.27
CA ALA A 5 -11.49 -4.90 -7.45
C ALA A 5 -10.96 -4.46 -8.83
N VAL A 6 -9.88 -5.09 -9.33
CA VAL A 6 -9.35 -4.86 -10.68
C VAL A 6 -10.40 -5.22 -11.74
N GLU A 7 -10.99 -6.41 -11.63
CA GLU A 7 -12.03 -6.89 -12.54
C GLU A 7 -13.26 -5.99 -12.56
N ALA A 8 -13.76 -5.58 -11.38
CA ALA A 8 -14.88 -4.66 -11.28
C ALA A 8 -14.58 -3.29 -11.91
N THR A 9 -13.37 -2.78 -11.72
CA THR A 9 -12.93 -1.51 -12.31
C THR A 9 -12.82 -1.62 -13.83
N LEU A 10 -12.21 -2.69 -14.36
CA LEU A 10 -12.13 -2.93 -15.80
C LEU A 10 -13.51 -3.13 -16.43
N SER A 11 -14.42 -3.83 -15.75
CA SER A 11 -15.81 -3.99 -16.21
C SER A 11 -16.54 -2.66 -16.33
N THR A 12 -16.21 -1.68 -15.48
CA THR A 12 -16.89 -0.40 -15.43
C THR A 12 -16.25 0.63 -16.38
N ALA A 13 -14.92 0.69 -16.41
CA ALA A 13 -14.15 1.74 -17.09
C ALA A 13 -13.46 1.28 -18.38
N GLY A 14 -13.43 -0.03 -18.67
CA GLY A 14 -12.75 -0.63 -19.82
C GLY A 14 -11.23 -0.67 -19.72
N GLN A 15 -10.62 0.30 -19.01
CA GLN A 15 -9.18 0.42 -18.84
C GLN A 15 -8.83 1.11 -17.50
N ILE A 16 -7.68 0.75 -16.93
CA ILE A 16 -7.13 1.39 -15.72
C ILE A 16 -5.87 2.17 -16.11
N HIS A 17 -5.96 3.50 -16.07
CA HIS A 17 -4.84 4.39 -16.39
C HIS A 17 -3.95 4.70 -15.19
N ILE A 18 -4.55 4.78 -14.00
CA ILE A 18 -3.89 5.23 -12.78
C ILE A 18 -4.25 4.29 -11.63
N LEU A 19 -3.23 3.85 -10.89
CA LEU A 19 -3.38 3.24 -9.57
C LEU A 19 -2.89 4.24 -8.52
N VAL A 20 -3.68 4.47 -7.48
CA VAL A 20 -3.28 5.23 -6.30
C VAL A 20 -3.27 4.29 -5.09
N ASN A 21 -2.09 3.96 -4.59
CA ASN A 21 -1.93 3.23 -3.34
C ASN A 21 -2.01 4.23 -2.18
N ASN A 22 -3.19 4.35 -1.57
CA ASN A 22 -3.48 5.36 -0.53
C ASN A 22 -3.80 4.77 0.85
N ALA A 23 -4.29 3.54 0.92
CA ALA A 23 -4.63 2.93 2.20
C ALA A 23 -3.39 2.83 3.10
N GLY A 24 -3.51 3.21 4.36
CA GLY A 24 -2.44 3.18 5.34
C GLY A 24 -2.95 3.24 6.79
N ILE A 25 -2.17 2.76 7.76
CA ILE A 25 -2.48 2.71 9.19
C ILE A 25 -1.24 2.96 10.05
N ASN A 26 -1.38 3.68 11.17
CA ASN A 26 -0.23 4.07 12.00
C ASN A 26 0.26 3.00 12.99
N GLY A 27 -0.62 2.10 13.45
CA GLY A 27 -0.32 1.25 14.63
C GLY A 27 -0.21 2.05 15.94
N PRO A 28 0.20 1.41 17.05
CA PRO A 28 0.38 2.06 18.35
C PRO A 28 1.61 3.01 18.40
N GLN A 29 1.60 3.92 19.37
CA GLN A 29 2.74 4.79 19.72
C GLN A 29 3.40 4.32 21.01
N VAL A 30 4.34 3.38 20.93
CA VAL A 30 5.04 2.81 22.09
C VAL A 30 6.53 2.60 21.81
N PRO A 31 7.40 2.56 22.83
CA PRO A 31 8.79 2.16 22.67
C PRO A 31 8.92 0.84 21.89
N VAL A 32 10.04 0.67 21.18
CA VAL A 32 10.21 -0.47 20.26
C VAL A 32 10.20 -1.81 21.01
N GLU A 33 10.73 -1.84 22.24
CA GLU A 33 10.75 -2.99 23.12
C GLU A 33 9.35 -3.41 23.61
N ASP A 34 8.38 -2.49 23.56
CA ASP A 34 6.99 -2.70 23.98
C ASP A 34 6.03 -2.83 22.78
N TYR A 35 6.54 -2.72 21.53
CA TYR A 35 5.71 -2.71 20.33
C TYR A 35 5.13 -4.10 20.04
N PRO A 36 3.80 -4.29 20.01
CA PRO A 36 3.21 -5.60 19.76
C PRO A 36 3.54 -6.11 18.36
N LEU A 37 4.00 -7.36 18.26
CA LEU A 37 4.34 -7.97 16.98
C LEU A 37 3.12 -8.03 16.04
N GLU A 38 1.93 -8.30 16.57
CA GLU A 38 0.70 -8.35 15.79
C GLU A 38 0.35 -6.99 15.14
N ASP A 39 0.61 -5.88 15.85
CA ASP A 39 0.40 -4.55 15.31
C ASP A 39 1.44 -4.21 14.25
N TRP A 40 2.69 -4.62 14.46
CA TRP A 40 3.75 -4.49 13.46
C TRP A 40 3.35 -5.20 12.16
N GLU A 41 2.98 -6.48 12.25
CA GLU A 41 2.58 -7.29 11.09
C GLU A 41 1.37 -6.68 10.39
N ARG A 42 0.40 -6.17 11.15
CA ARG A 42 -0.78 -5.52 10.60
C ARG A 42 -0.43 -4.25 9.82
N VAL A 43 0.43 -3.39 10.35
CA VAL A 43 0.89 -2.18 9.65
C VAL A 43 1.66 -2.55 8.38
N ILE A 44 2.63 -3.46 8.46
CA ILE A 44 3.38 -3.93 7.29
C ILE A 44 2.48 -4.59 6.23
N ALA A 45 1.43 -5.30 6.66
CA ALA A 45 0.47 -5.91 5.75
C ALA A 45 -0.30 -4.86 4.94
N VAL A 46 -0.69 -3.75 5.55
CA VAL A 46 -1.48 -2.69 4.89
C VAL A 46 -0.58 -1.70 4.14
N ASP A 47 0.45 -1.18 4.80
CA ASP A 47 1.18 0.01 4.33
C ASP A 47 2.29 -0.36 3.34
N LEU A 48 2.72 -1.63 3.32
CA LEU A 48 3.77 -2.12 2.42
C LEU A 48 3.31 -3.29 1.55
N THR A 49 2.81 -4.36 2.16
CA THR A 49 2.47 -5.59 1.43
C THR A 49 1.29 -5.37 0.48
N ALA A 50 0.23 -4.67 0.92
CA ALA A 50 -0.92 -4.39 0.06
C ALA A 50 -0.55 -3.48 -1.12
N VAL A 51 0.35 -2.50 -0.93
CA VAL A 51 0.89 -1.64 -2.00
C VAL A 51 1.55 -2.49 -3.09
N PHE A 52 2.38 -3.46 -2.70
CA PHE A 52 2.99 -4.42 -3.62
C PHE A 52 1.93 -5.27 -4.35
N LEU A 53 0.97 -5.84 -3.62
CA LEU A 53 -0.05 -6.71 -4.20
C LEU A 53 -0.95 -5.97 -5.21
N CYS A 54 -1.41 -4.76 -4.88
CA CYS A 54 -2.18 -3.91 -5.80
C CYS A 54 -1.38 -3.56 -7.05
N THR A 55 -0.12 -3.14 -6.87
CA THR A 55 0.79 -2.84 -7.98
C THR A 55 1.00 -4.05 -8.88
N ARG A 56 1.30 -5.22 -8.28
CA ARG A 56 1.51 -6.47 -9.02
C ARG A 56 0.28 -6.86 -9.85
N ALA A 57 -0.92 -6.67 -9.32
CA ALA A 57 -2.16 -6.97 -10.03
C ALA A 57 -2.42 -6.02 -11.22
N ILE A 58 -2.09 -4.73 -11.07
CA ILE A 58 -2.39 -3.70 -12.09
C ILE A 58 -1.36 -3.64 -13.23
N VAL A 59 -0.08 -3.88 -12.93
CA VAL A 59 1.01 -3.70 -13.91
C VAL A 59 0.81 -4.47 -15.23
N PRO A 60 0.34 -5.73 -15.26
CA PRO A 60 0.07 -6.43 -16.52
C PRO A 60 -0.94 -5.69 -17.42
N HIS A 61 -2.01 -5.15 -16.85
CA HIS A 61 -3.04 -4.41 -17.59
C HIS A 61 -2.49 -3.10 -18.17
N MET A 62 -1.69 -2.36 -17.38
CA MET A 62 -1.03 -1.14 -17.85
C MET A 62 -0.03 -1.43 -18.99
N LYS A 63 0.72 -2.53 -18.88
CA LYS A 63 1.65 -2.96 -19.94
C LYS A 63 0.91 -3.31 -21.23
N GLN A 64 -0.18 -4.07 -21.14
CA GLN A 64 -1.01 -4.42 -22.30
C GLN A 64 -1.61 -3.17 -22.97
N ALA A 65 -2.03 -2.20 -22.18
CA ALA A 65 -2.58 -0.94 -22.67
C ALA A 65 -1.52 0.05 -23.19
N GLY A 66 -0.23 -0.24 -23.04
CA GLY A 66 0.87 0.65 -23.42
C GLY A 66 0.99 1.92 -22.57
N TYR A 67 0.23 2.04 -21.48
CA TYR A 67 0.23 3.20 -20.61
C TYR A 67 -0.20 2.85 -19.18
N GLY A 68 0.42 3.53 -18.20
CA GLY A 68 -0.02 3.51 -16.82
C GLY A 68 0.77 4.49 -15.95
N ARG A 69 0.16 4.90 -14.83
CA ARG A 69 0.83 5.65 -13.75
C ARG A 69 0.46 5.04 -12.41
N ILE A 70 1.44 4.92 -11.53
CA ILE A 70 1.25 4.43 -10.17
C ILE A 70 1.74 5.50 -9.22
N VAL A 71 0.86 5.91 -8.29
CA VAL A 71 1.16 6.87 -7.24
C VAL A 71 1.02 6.14 -5.91
N SER A 72 2.07 6.13 -5.11
CA SER A 72 2.01 5.61 -3.74
C SER A 72 2.11 6.77 -2.76
N ILE A 73 1.12 6.88 -1.88
CA ILE A 73 1.11 7.90 -0.83
C ILE A 73 2.01 7.41 0.30
N ALA A 74 3.18 8.03 0.42
CA ALA A 74 4.15 7.76 1.48
C ALA A 74 4.13 8.86 2.54
N SER A 75 4.95 8.69 3.58
CA SER A 75 5.11 9.64 4.67
C SER A 75 6.56 10.12 4.78
N GLN A 76 6.77 11.33 5.31
CA GLN A 76 8.10 11.76 5.75
C GLN A 76 8.69 10.81 6.80
N ALA A 77 7.82 10.15 7.57
CA ALA A 77 8.18 9.15 8.57
C ALA A 77 9.00 7.98 8.02
N GLY A 78 8.81 7.62 6.73
CA GLY A 78 9.60 6.59 6.05
C GLY A 78 11.03 7.01 5.69
N LYS A 79 11.34 8.31 5.80
CA LYS A 79 12.69 8.86 5.59
C LYS A 79 13.32 9.28 6.92
N GLU A 80 12.53 9.96 7.75
CA GLU A 80 12.94 10.52 9.03
C GLU A 80 11.97 10.00 10.10
N GLY A 81 12.40 8.99 10.84
CA GLY A 81 11.55 8.26 11.77
C GLY A 81 11.02 9.14 12.90
N ILE A 82 9.76 8.92 13.25
CA ILE A 82 9.12 9.56 14.41
C ILE A 82 9.22 8.59 15.60
N ALA A 83 9.55 9.12 16.79
CA ALA A 83 9.68 8.30 17.98
C ALA A 83 8.40 7.48 18.25
N ASN A 84 8.60 6.22 18.66
CA ASN A 84 7.55 5.30 19.12
C ASN A 84 6.53 4.82 18.07
N VAL A 85 6.69 5.14 16.78
CA VAL A 85 5.83 4.63 15.68
C VAL A 85 6.58 3.68 14.76
N SER A 86 7.22 2.67 15.36
CA SER A 86 8.19 1.78 14.70
C SER A 86 7.70 1.19 13.38
N ALA A 87 6.51 0.61 13.34
CA ALA A 87 6.00 -0.06 12.15
C ALA A 87 5.61 0.91 11.02
N TYR A 88 5.09 2.09 11.37
CA TYR A 88 4.68 3.09 10.37
C TYR A 88 5.88 3.83 9.74
N ASN A 89 7.02 3.87 10.43
CA ASN A 89 8.26 4.40 9.88
C ASN A 89 8.95 3.46 8.87
N ALA A 90 8.57 2.17 8.84
CA ALA A 90 9.23 1.13 8.05
C ALA A 90 8.72 1.06 6.61
#